data_AF-A0A5J4PAD7-F1
#
_entry.id   AF-A0A5J4PAD7-F1
#
_cell.length_a   1.000
_cell.length_b   1.000
_cell.length_c   1.000
_cell.angle_alpha   90.00
_cell.angle_beta   90.00
_cell.angle_gamma   90.00
#
_symmetry.space_group_name_H-M   'P 1'
#
loop_
_entity.id
_entity.type
_entity.pdbx_description
1 polymer ?
#
loop_
_entity_poly.entity_id
_entity_poly.type
_entity_poly.pdbx_seq_one_letter_code
_entity_poly.pdbx_strand_id
1 'polypeptide(L)' 'KLKANININFIPIILLTAKSSEEDKAEGIDIGADAYIEKPFNLELLKKLFANILENHCIRFKIESLMCCKALSM' A
#
# COMPACT_ATOMS: atom_id res chain seq x y z
N LYS A 1 -11.80 -7.21 -6.52
CA LYS A 1 -10.52 -7.02 -5.80
C LYS A 1 -9.73 -5.92 -6.52
N LEU A 2 -9.50 -4.76 -5.88
CA LEU A 2 -8.93 -3.56 -6.52
C LEU A 2 -7.47 -3.75 -6.94
N LYS A 3 -6.63 -4.42 -6.15
CA LYS A 3 -5.24 -4.72 -6.53
C LYS A 3 -5.05 -5.79 -7.61
N ALA A 4 -6.10 -6.51 -8.02
CA ALA A 4 -6.00 -7.53 -9.05
C ALA A 4 -5.86 -6.95 -10.47
N ASN A 5 -6.14 -5.65 -10.65
CA ASN A 5 -5.95 -4.98 -11.93
C ASN A 5 -4.51 -4.48 -12.04
N ILE A 6 -3.80 -5.01 -13.04
CA ILE A 6 -2.41 -4.70 -13.35
C ILE A 6 -2.21 -3.18 -13.56
N ASN A 7 -3.23 -2.50 -14.07
CA ASN A 7 -3.25 -1.06 -14.32
C ASN A 7 -3.45 -0.17 -13.07
N ILE A 8 -3.80 -0.73 -11.91
CA ILE A 8 -4.00 0.05 -10.66
C ILE A 8 -3.27 -0.56 -9.47
N ASN A 9 -2.56 -1.67 -9.65
CA ASN A 9 -1.78 -2.33 -8.61
C ASN A 9 -0.68 -1.43 -8.02
N PHE A 10 -0.29 -0.39 -8.75
CA PHE A 10 0.74 0.54 -8.35
C PHE A 10 0.25 1.72 -7.49
N ILE A 11 -1.06 1.88 -7.31
CA ILE A 11 -1.62 2.98 -6.53
C ILE A 11 -1.62 2.55 -5.05
N PRO A 12 -0.95 3.27 -4.14
CA PRO A 12 -0.99 2.93 -2.72
C PRO A 12 -2.39 3.15 -2.15
N ILE A 13 -2.95 2.14 -1.51
CA ILE A 13 -4.30 2.20 -0.91
C ILE A 13 -4.18 2.24 0.61
N ILE A 14 -4.71 3.29 1.22
CA ILE A 14 -4.73 3.46 2.69
C ILE A 14 -6.18 3.54 3.15
N LEU A 15 -6.57 2.67 4.09
CA LEU A 15 -7.90 2.69 4.68
C LEU A 15 -7.88 3.54 5.95
N LEU A 16 -8.78 4.53 6.00
CA LEU A 16 -9.06 5.34 7.18
C LEU A 16 -10.42 4.94 7.73
N THR A 17 -10.46 4.35 8.92
CA THR A 17 -11.69 3.77 9.49
C THR A 17 -11.90 4.19 10.95
N ALA A 18 -13.14 4.14 11.43
CA ALA A 18 -13.48 4.28 12.85
C ALA A 18 -13.60 2.91 13.55
N LYS A 19 -13.46 1.81 12.79
CA LYS A 19 -13.48 0.46 13.33
C LYS A 19 -12.10 0.11 13.87
N SER A 20 -12.03 -0.21 15.15
CA SER A 20 -10.77 -0.51 15.86
C SER A 20 -10.57 -1.99 16.16
N SER A 21 -11.55 -2.85 15.84
CA SER A 21 -11.48 -4.29 16.06
C SER A 21 -10.29 -4.89 15.31
N GLU A 22 -9.55 -5.79 15.95
CA GLU A 22 -8.40 -6.47 15.34
C GLU A 22 -8.79 -7.29 14.11
N GLU A 23 -10.02 -7.83 14.11
CA GLU A 23 -10.61 -8.55 12.98
C GLU A 23 -10.81 -7.64 11.76
N ASP A 24 -11.34 -6.43 11.95
CA ASP A 24 -11.52 -5.43 10.87
C ASP A 24 -10.18 -4.94 10.33
N LYS A 25 -9.14 -4.87 11.18
CA LYS A 25 -7.76 -4.54 10.80
C LYS A 25 -7.14 -5.65 9.95
N ALA A 26 -7.28 -6.90 10.39
CA ALA A 26 -6.75 -8.06 9.69
C ALA A 26 -7.42 -8.21 8.31
N GLU A 27 -8.75 -8.10 8.26
CA GLU A 27 -9.50 -8.13 7.00
C GLU A 27 -9.04 -6.99 6.09
N GLY A 28 -8.93 -5.76 6.62
CA GLY A 28 -8.45 -4.57 5.91
C GLY A 28 -7.08 -4.73 5.23
N ILE A 29 -6.17 -5.45 5.87
CA ILE A 29 -4.85 -5.77 5.31
C ILE A 29 -4.98 -6.87 4.23
N ASP A 30 -5.79 -7.90 4.47
CA ASP A 30 -5.99 -9.03 3.55
C ASP A 30 -6.65 -8.61 2.22
N ILE A 31 -7.54 -7.59 2.24
CA ILE A 31 -8.12 -7.00 1.02
C ILE A 31 -7.07 -6.34 0.10
N GLY A 32 -5.83 -6.19 0.58
CA GLY A 32 -4.69 -5.67 -0.17
C GLY A 32 -4.41 -4.21 0.11
N ALA A 33 -4.78 -3.66 1.26
CA ALA A 33 -4.39 -2.32 1.64
C ALA A 33 -2.90 -2.23 1.98
N ASP A 34 -2.25 -1.12 1.65
CA ASP A 34 -0.87 -0.85 2.07
C ASP A 34 -0.81 -0.35 3.52
N ALA A 35 -1.88 0.29 3.99
CA ALA A 35 -1.99 0.69 5.39
C ALA A 35 -3.45 0.76 5.86
N TYR A 36 -3.65 0.49 7.14
CA TYR A 36 -4.92 0.60 7.84
C TYR A 36 -4.74 1.55 9.03
N ILE A 37 -5.50 2.63 9.08
CA ILE A 37 -5.35 3.70 10.05
C ILE A 37 -6.70 3.96 10.72
N GLU A 38 -6.73 3.82 12.04
CA GLU A 38 -7.89 4.12 12.85
C GLU A 38 -8.00 5.63 13.14
N LYS A 39 -9.23 6.13 13.17
CA LYS A 39 -9.56 7.46 13.66
C LYS A 39 -9.84 7.38 15.17
N PRO A 40 -9.41 8.38 15.97
CA PRO A 40 -8.70 9.60 15.59
C PRO A 40 -7.19 9.38 15.42
N PHE A 41 -6.60 9.93 14.36
CA PHE A 41 -5.17 9.84 14.09
C PHE A 41 -4.48 11.20 14.24
N ASN A 42 -3.16 11.16 14.45
CA ASN A 42 -2.32 12.34 14.44
C ASN A 42 -1.88 12.67 13.00
N LEU A 43 -2.09 13.92 12.57
CA LEU A 43 -1.73 14.39 11.22
C LEU A 43 -0.22 14.33 10.93
N GLU A 44 0.64 14.60 11.90
CA GLU A 44 2.10 14.47 11.74
C GLU A 44 2.52 13.03 11.51
N LEU A 45 1.96 12.10 12.31
CA LEU A 45 2.23 10.67 12.15
C LEU A 45 1.74 10.19 10.77
N LEU A 46 0.54 10.62 10.38
CA LEU A 46 -0.03 10.29 9.08
C LEU A 46 0.86 10.78 7.93
N LYS A 47 1.37 12.02 8.00
CA LYS A 47 2.30 12.56 6.98
C LYS A 47 3.58 11.72 6.87
N LYS A 48 4.15 11.29 8.00
CA LYS A 48 5.33 10.41 8.00
C LYS A 48 5.03 9.04 7.39
N LEU A 49 3.87 8.47 7.70
CA LEU A 49 3.40 7.22 7.09
C LEU A 49 3.23 7.35 5.57
N PHE A 50 2.59 8.43 5.11
CA PHE A 50 2.46 8.72 3.68
C PHE A 50 3.81 8.83 2.98
N ALA A 51 4.76 9.58 3.56
CA ALA A 51 6.09 9.72 3.00
C ALA A 51 6.79 8.35 2.88
N ASN A 52 6.72 7.53 3.92
CA ASN A 52 7.29 6.18 3.92
C ASN A 52 6.62 5.27 2.87
N ILE A 53 5.30 5.31 2.74
CA ILE A 53 4.57 4.48 1.76
C ILE A 53 4.93 4.91 0.32
N LEU A 54 5.01 6.21 0.07
CA LEU A 54 5.41 6.76 -1.24
C LEU A 54 6.86 6.38 -1.58
N GLU A 55 7.78 6.47 -0.63
CA GLU A 55 9.18 6.07 -0.82
C GLU A 55 9.31 4.57 -1.13
N ASN A 56 8.64 3.72 -0.34
CA ASN A 56 8.62 2.28 -0.55
C ASN A 56 8.01 1.87 -1.91
N HIS A 57 6.97 2.58 -2.35
CA HIS A 57 6.36 2.35 -3.67
C HIS A 57 7.26 2.81 -4.82
N CYS A 58 7.98 3.93 -4.68
CA CYS A 58 8.98 4.36 -5.67
C CYS A 58 10.09 3.32 -5.85
N ILE A 59 10.56 2.71 -4.75
CA ILE A 59 11.56 1.64 -4.80
C ILE A 59 10.97 0.40 -5.49
N ARG A 60 9.74 0.00 -5.13
CA ARG A 60 9.05 -1.16 -5.75
C ARG A 60 8.90 -0.98 -7.26
N PHE A 61 8.47 0.20 -7.71
CA PHE A 61 8.35 0.51 -9.14
C PHE A 61 9.67 0.37 -9.88
N LYS A 62 10.76 0.82 -9.25
CA LYS A 62 12.10 0.74 -9.83
C LYS A 62 12.60 -0.70 -9.91
N ILE A 63 12.29 -1.52 -8.91
CA ILE A 63 12.59 -2.96 -8.88
C ILE A 63 11.76 -3.73 -9.91
N GLU A 64 10.45 -3.50 -10.03
CA GLU A 64 9.61 -4.18 -11.04
C GLU A 64 10.02 -3.81 -12.47
N SER A 65 10.35 -2.53 -12.69
CA SER A 65 10.92 -2.08 -13.97
C SER A 65 12.27 -2.74 -14.27
N LEU A 66 13.13 -2.93 -13.26
CA LEU A 66 14.40 -3.66 -13.42
C LEU A 66 14.22 -5.18 -13.59
N MET A 67 13.22 -5.77 -12.95
CA MET A 67 12.91 -7.20 -13.04
C MET A 67 12.37 -7.57 -14.42
N CYS A 68 11.55 -6.71 -15.03
CA CYS A 68 11.05 -6.91 -16.39
C CYS A 68 12.19 -6.99 -17.42
N CYS A 69 13.27 -6.21 -17.25
CA CYS A 69 14.45 -6.27 -18.11
C CYS A 69 15.26 -7.57 -17.97
N LYS A 70 15.20 -8.27 -16.83
CA LYS A 70 15.87 -9.58 -16.64
C LYS A 70 15.04 -10.76 -17.15
N ALA A 71 13.71 -10.63 -17.18
CA ALA A 71 12.83 -11.66 -17.71
C ALA A 71 12.83 -11.72 -19.26
N LEU A 72 13.25 -10.64 -19.93
CA LEU A 72 13.31 -10.56 -21.40
C LEU A 72 14.65 -11.00 -21.99
N SER A 73 15.61 -11.45 -21.17
CA SER A 73 16.94 -11.91 -21.62
C SER A 73 17.15 -13.43 -21.53
N MET A 74 16.06 -14.22 -21.54
CA MET A 74 16.11 -15.69 -21.71
C MET A 74 15.44 -16.09 -23.03
#